data_AF-X0ZF62-F1
#
_entry.id   AF-X0ZF62-F1
#
_cell.length_a   1.000
_cell.length_b   1.000
_cell.length_c   1.000
_cell.angle_alpha   90.00
_cell.angle_beta   90.00
_cell.angle_gamma   90.00
#
_symmetry.space_group_name_H-M   'P 1'
#
loop_
_entity.id
_entity.type
_entity.pdbx_description
1 polymer ?
#
loop_
_entity_poly.entity_id
_entity_poly.type
_entity_poly.pdbx_seq_one_letter_code
_entity_poly.pdbx_strand_id
1 'polypeptide(L)'
;GKRIPNISITISDGTVFFVESAPTSDQRDAAVAEKQQLIEKGVYESGKDACRTESKLKPAEADVRVVVALDAVTGETLWEKPLDLTGCGGDKMGTACADGVLLFFGHFSNHDTGFFKKGELTWRRITALDVKTRQVIWSRPLNYLRRPLIVGDKIIVEPRACNLHTGKIIMRSHPITGKQVRIVLPVAGSRQ
;
A
#
# COMPACT_ATOMS: atom_id res chain seq x y z
N GLY A 1 -0.41 -12.67 18.40
CA GLY A 1 -1.10 -11.41 18.08
C GLY A 1 -2.45 -11.38 18.75
N LYS A 2 -2.92 -10.19 19.18
CA LYS A 2 -4.20 -10.05 19.89
C LYS A 2 -5.37 -9.92 18.92
N ARG A 3 -5.19 -9.26 17.76
CA ARG A 3 -6.19 -9.13 16.68
C ARG A 3 -5.54 -8.97 15.31
N ILE A 4 -5.64 -9.98 14.45
CA ILE A 4 -5.06 -9.99 13.09
C ILE A 4 -6.18 -9.69 12.09
N PRO A 5 -6.21 -8.52 11.42
CA PRO A 5 -7.26 -8.12 10.50
C PRO A 5 -6.96 -8.51 9.04
N ASN A 6 -5.78 -9.04 8.75
CA ASN A 6 -5.33 -9.33 7.40
C ASN A 6 -6.23 -10.35 6.71
N ILE A 7 -6.68 -10.03 5.49
CA ILE A 7 -7.28 -11.01 4.58
C ILE A 7 -6.21 -11.93 3.97
N SER A 8 -4.98 -11.42 3.80
CA SER A 8 -3.82 -12.21 3.40
C SER A 8 -2.61 -11.91 4.28
N ILE A 9 -1.98 -12.99 4.77
CA ILE A 9 -0.66 -12.95 5.39
C ILE A 9 0.41 -13.22 4.34
N THR A 10 1.63 -12.75 4.59
CA THR A 10 2.76 -12.95 3.68
C THR A 10 3.86 -13.71 4.38
N ILE A 11 4.50 -14.62 3.65
CA ILE A 11 5.74 -15.26 4.09
C ILE A 11 6.79 -14.96 3.03
N SER A 12 7.97 -14.49 3.44
CA SER A 12 9.13 -14.26 2.57
C SER A 12 10.40 -14.53 3.36
N ASP A 13 11.37 -15.22 2.75
CA ASP A 13 12.71 -15.43 3.30
C ASP A 13 12.71 -15.94 4.75
N GLY A 14 11.84 -16.92 5.04
CA GLY A 14 11.70 -17.50 6.38
C GLY A 14 11.07 -16.58 7.42
N THR A 15 10.44 -15.47 7.00
CA THR A 15 9.75 -14.52 7.89
C THR A 15 8.26 -14.46 7.56
N VAL A 16 7.40 -14.55 8.57
CA VAL A 16 5.95 -14.31 8.46
C VAL A 16 5.66 -12.85 8.78
N PHE A 17 4.96 -12.17 7.89
CA PHE A 17 4.50 -10.79 8.05
C PHE A 17 2.98 -10.72 8.14
N PHE A 18 2.50 -10.08 9.20
CA PHE A 18 1.09 -9.71 9.36
C PHE A 18 0.96 -8.37 10.07
N VAL A 19 -0.28 -7.90 10.18
CA VAL A 19 -0.62 -6.64 10.82
C VAL A 19 -1.52 -6.93 12.03
N GLU A 20 -1.37 -6.17 13.10
CA GLU A 20 -2.19 -6.26 14.30
C GLU A 20 -2.98 -4.97 14.52
N SER A 21 -4.25 -5.10 14.91
CA SER A 21 -5.20 -3.99 15.03
C SER A 21 -5.35 -3.44 16.46
N ALA A 22 -4.35 -3.63 17.32
CA ALA A 22 -4.39 -3.21 18.72
C ALA A 22 -3.14 -2.40 19.13
N PRO A 23 -2.82 -1.29 18.45
CA PRO A 23 -1.72 -0.42 18.88
C PRO A 23 -2.04 0.25 20.22
N THR A 24 -1.01 0.53 21.01
CA THR A 24 -1.11 1.39 22.20
C THR A 24 -1.29 2.87 21.79
N SER A 25 -1.59 3.74 22.77
CA SER A 25 -1.66 5.20 22.52
C SER A 25 -0.32 5.74 22.01
N ASP A 26 0.79 5.39 22.67
CA ASP A 26 2.13 5.86 22.29
C ASP A 26 2.52 5.37 20.88
N GLN A 27 2.17 4.13 20.53
CA GLN A 27 2.37 3.59 19.19
C GLN A 27 1.56 4.36 18.14
N ARG A 28 0.34 4.77 18.48
CA ARG A 28 -0.50 5.60 17.61
C ARG A 28 0.11 6.97 17.39
N ASP A 29 0.55 7.64 18.45
CA ASP A 29 1.14 8.97 18.35
C ASP A 29 2.46 8.94 17.56
N ALA A 30 3.30 7.92 17.80
CA ALA A 30 4.54 7.71 17.05
C ALA A 30 4.28 7.48 15.55
N ALA A 31 3.31 6.64 15.19
CA ALA A 31 2.98 6.35 13.80
C ALA A 31 2.42 7.58 13.05
N VAL A 32 1.59 8.39 13.73
CA VAL A 32 1.05 9.64 13.16
C VAL A 32 2.17 10.66 12.97
N ALA A 33 3.08 10.80 13.94
CA ALA A 33 4.25 11.66 13.82
C ALA A 33 5.21 11.21 12.70
N GLU A 34 5.48 9.90 12.58
CA GLU A 34 6.29 9.34 11.50
C GLU A 34 5.66 9.66 10.13
N LYS A 35 4.34 9.48 9.97
CA LYS A 35 3.64 9.84 8.72
C LYS A 35 3.88 11.30 8.35
N GLN A 36 3.77 12.22 9.30
CA GLN A 36 3.97 13.65 9.05
C GLN A 36 5.39 13.93 8.53
N GLN A 37 6.41 13.31 9.13
CA GLN A 37 7.78 13.41 8.65
C GLN A 37 7.97 12.80 7.25
N LEU A 38 7.30 11.68 6.95
CA LEU A 38 7.34 11.06 5.63
C LEU A 38 6.69 11.92 4.54
N ILE A 39 5.64 12.67 4.89
CA ILE A 39 5.01 13.66 4.00
C ILE A 39 6.00 14.79 3.68
N GLU A 40 6.64 15.35 4.71
CA GLU A 40 7.64 16.43 4.56
C GLU A 40 8.83 15.99 3.70
N LYS A 41 9.25 14.72 3.81
CA LYS A 41 10.33 14.12 3.00
C LYS A 41 9.88 13.69 1.60
N GLY A 42 8.59 13.81 1.26
CA GLY A 42 8.04 13.36 -0.03
C GLY A 42 8.01 11.83 -0.23
N VAL A 43 8.27 11.06 0.82
CA VAL A 43 8.17 9.60 0.84
C VAL A 43 6.70 9.17 0.82
N TYR A 44 5.87 9.89 1.58
CA TYR A 44 4.43 9.74 1.58
C TYR A 44 3.80 10.82 0.70
N GLU A 45 3.21 10.41 -0.43
CA GLU A 45 2.47 11.31 -1.30
C GLU A 45 1.04 11.46 -0.78
N SER A 46 0.62 12.66 -0.39
CA SER A 46 -0.76 12.93 0.01
C SER A 46 -1.74 12.78 -1.17
N GLY A 47 -2.96 12.31 -0.91
CA GLY A 47 -4.02 12.33 -1.91
C GLY A 47 -4.28 13.75 -2.45
N LYS A 48 -4.72 13.85 -3.71
CA LYS A 48 -5.00 15.15 -4.37
C LYS A 48 -6.41 15.69 -4.07
N ASP A 49 -7.28 14.89 -3.46
CA ASP A 49 -8.65 15.29 -3.16
C ASP A 49 -8.74 16.00 -1.80
N ALA A 50 -8.85 17.34 -1.86
CA ALA A 50 -8.89 18.23 -0.70
C ALA A 50 -10.00 17.91 0.32
N CYS A 51 -11.05 17.17 -0.07
CA CYS A 51 -12.16 16.77 0.80
C CYS A 51 -11.92 15.43 1.51
N ARG A 52 -10.96 14.61 1.06
CA ARG A 52 -10.68 13.26 1.61
C ARG A 52 -9.18 12.98 1.79
N THR A 53 -8.35 14.01 1.78
CA THR A 53 -6.90 13.90 1.98
C THR A 53 -6.57 13.33 3.35
N GLU A 54 -5.76 12.27 3.38
CA GLU A 54 -5.30 11.61 4.61
C GLU A 54 -4.45 12.53 5.51
N SER A 55 -3.91 13.61 4.93
CA SER A 55 -3.17 14.67 5.62
C SER A 55 -4.06 15.63 6.42
N LYS A 56 -5.39 15.58 6.24
CA LYS A 56 -6.35 16.37 7.03
C LYS A 56 -7.10 15.54 8.07
N LEU A 57 -6.88 14.22 8.11
CA LEU A 57 -7.52 13.35 9.07
C LEU A 57 -7.02 13.70 10.47
N LYS A 58 -7.94 13.69 11.44
CA LYS A 58 -7.57 13.81 12.84
C LYS A 58 -6.73 12.58 13.23
N PRO A 59 -5.81 12.67 14.20
CA PRO A 59 -5.03 11.52 14.67
C PRO A 59 -5.89 10.30 15.07
N ALA A 60 -7.10 10.56 15.61
CA ALA A 60 -8.06 9.50 15.96
C ALA A 60 -8.67 8.77 14.75
N GLU A 61 -8.68 9.40 13.57
CA GLU A 61 -9.21 8.84 12.32
C GLU A 61 -8.14 8.06 11.54
N ALA A 62 -6.88 8.15 11.95
CA ALA A 62 -5.79 7.39 11.34
C ALA A 62 -5.94 5.89 11.60
N ASP A 63 -5.78 5.09 10.55
CA ASP A 63 -5.75 3.63 10.62
C ASP A 63 -4.35 3.16 11.02
N VAL A 64 -3.98 3.40 12.28
CA VAL A 64 -2.72 2.93 12.84
C VAL A 64 -2.83 1.45 13.19
N ARG A 65 -1.83 0.69 12.78
CA ARG A 65 -1.69 -0.74 13.05
C ARG A 65 -0.26 -1.07 13.45
N VAL A 66 -0.02 -2.26 13.98
CA VAL A 66 1.33 -2.76 14.28
C VAL A 66 1.71 -3.82 13.24
N VAL A 67 2.75 -3.57 12.46
CA VAL A 67 3.34 -4.57 11.57
C VAL A 67 4.20 -5.50 12.41
N VAL A 68 3.98 -6.81 12.27
CA VAL A 68 4.70 -7.84 13.03
C VAL A 68 5.45 -8.75 12.06
N ALA A 69 6.71 -9.00 12.37
CA ALA A 69 7.54 -10.00 11.69
C ALA A 69 7.90 -11.11 12.67
N LEU A 70 7.57 -12.35 12.30
CA LEU A 70 7.93 -13.54 13.06
C LEU A 70 8.89 -14.41 12.27
N ASP A 71 9.78 -15.10 12.96
CA ASP A 71 10.51 -16.23 12.39
C ASP A 71 9.50 -17.32 12.00
N ALA A 72 9.55 -17.80 10.75
CA ALA A 72 8.57 -18.74 10.23
C ALA A 72 8.74 -20.16 10.78
N VAL A 73 9.90 -20.47 11.37
CA VAL A 73 10.20 -21.79 11.94
C VAL A 73 9.86 -21.79 13.43
N THR A 74 10.35 -20.80 14.19
CA THR A 74 10.19 -20.77 15.65
C THR A 74 8.92 -20.06 16.09
N GLY A 75 8.36 -19.17 15.26
CA GLY A 75 7.26 -18.29 15.61
C GLY A 75 7.65 -17.12 16.53
N GLU A 76 8.94 -16.95 16.82
CA GLU A 76 9.43 -15.85 17.65
C GLU A 76 9.29 -14.50 16.95
N THR A 77 8.93 -13.47 17.70
CA THR A 77 8.84 -12.10 17.18
C THR A 77 10.24 -11.56 16.90
N LEU A 78 10.53 -11.33 15.62
CA LEU A 78 11.78 -10.70 15.17
C LEU A 78 11.73 -9.20 15.38
N TRP A 79 10.60 -8.57 15.05
CA TRP A 79 10.36 -7.15 15.29
C TRP A 79 8.88 -6.78 15.16
N GLU A 80 8.55 -5.64 15.75
CA GLU A 80 7.27 -4.97 15.60
C GLU A 80 7.49 -3.51 15.20
N LYS A 81 6.60 -2.97 14.37
CA LYS A 81 6.64 -1.56 13.98
C LYS A 81 5.22 -0.99 13.89
N PRO A 82 4.86 0.02 14.71
CA PRO A 82 3.62 0.76 14.50
C PRO A 82 3.71 1.59 13.22
N LEU A 83 2.64 1.60 12.43
CA LEU A 83 2.58 2.32 11.16
C LEU A 83 1.17 2.84 10.89
N ASP A 84 1.09 4.06 10.36
CA ASP A 84 -0.16 4.60 9.81
C ASP A 84 -0.40 3.99 8.42
N LEU A 85 -1.39 3.11 8.36
CA LEU A 85 -1.79 2.38 7.16
C LEU A 85 -3.12 2.91 6.58
N THR A 86 -3.46 4.16 6.90
CA THR A 86 -4.63 4.84 6.33
C THR A 86 -4.63 4.73 4.81
N GLY A 87 -5.76 4.32 4.25
CA GLY A 87 -5.93 4.12 2.80
C GLY A 87 -5.44 2.77 2.26
N CYS A 88 -4.80 1.94 3.09
CA CYS A 88 -4.35 0.59 2.73
C CYS A 88 -5.43 -0.49 2.95
N GLY A 89 -6.70 -0.09 3.03
CA GLY A 89 -7.84 -1.00 3.00
C GLY A 89 -8.47 -1.37 4.34
N GLY A 90 -7.99 -0.86 5.48
CA GLY A 90 -8.56 -1.17 6.79
C GLY A 90 -8.60 -2.68 7.04
N ASP A 91 -9.76 -3.20 7.43
CA ASP A 91 -9.92 -4.66 7.65
C ASP A 91 -10.01 -5.48 6.35
N LYS A 92 -9.89 -4.83 5.19
CA LYS A 92 -9.70 -5.49 3.89
C LYS A 92 -8.24 -5.56 3.48
N MET A 93 -7.31 -5.22 4.38
CA MET A 93 -5.90 -5.14 4.06
C MET A 93 -5.28 -6.51 3.75
N GLY A 94 -4.39 -6.49 2.77
CA GLY A 94 -3.48 -7.56 2.43
C GLY A 94 -2.05 -7.08 2.48
N THR A 95 -1.15 -8.05 2.58
CA THR A 95 0.28 -7.85 2.39
C THR A 95 0.79 -8.67 1.20
N ALA A 96 1.91 -8.24 0.63
CA ALA A 96 2.76 -9.04 -0.27
C ALA A 96 4.21 -8.60 -0.08
N CYS A 97 5.18 -9.48 -0.30
CA CYS A 97 6.59 -9.16 -0.19
C CYS A 97 7.35 -9.71 -1.39
N ALA A 98 8.28 -8.91 -1.91
CA ALA A 98 9.25 -9.35 -2.91
C ALA A 98 10.47 -8.44 -2.83
N ASP A 99 11.66 -9.00 -3.05
CA ASP A 99 12.93 -8.26 -3.08
C ASP A 99 13.13 -7.36 -1.84
N GLY A 100 12.82 -7.90 -0.66
CA GLY A 100 12.92 -7.17 0.62
C GLY A 100 11.91 -6.03 0.81
N VAL A 101 10.94 -5.86 -0.11
CA VAL A 101 9.90 -4.83 -0.03
C VAL A 101 8.57 -5.44 0.38
N LEU A 102 8.11 -5.10 1.58
CA LEU A 102 6.80 -5.47 2.11
C LEU A 102 5.76 -4.40 1.74
N LEU A 103 4.71 -4.80 1.04
CA LEU A 103 3.60 -3.95 0.61
C LEU A 103 2.39 -4.13 1.52
N PHE A 104 1.67 -3.03 1.75
CA PHE A 104 0.36 -2.98 2.39
C PHE A 104 -0.65 -2.37 1.41
N PHE A 105 -1.76 -3.06 1.17
CA PHE A 105 -2.77 -2.65 0.21
C PHE A 105 -4.16 -3.21 0.55
N GLY A 106 -5.21 -2.62 -0.01
CA GLY A 106 -6.58 -3.06 0.20
C GLY A 106 -7.06 -4.07 -0.83
N HIS A 107 -7.83 -5.06 -0.36
CA HIS A 107 -8.63 -5.94 -1.20
C HIS A 107 -9.98 -5.28 -1.53
N PHE A 108 -10.02 -4.59 -2.66
CA PHE A 108 -11.25 -3.94 -3.14
C PHE A 108 -11.97 -4.77 -4.21
N SER A 109 -13.29 -4.61 -4.29
CA SER A 109 -14.13 -5.15 -5.38
C SER A 109 -14.36 -4.10 -6.48
N ASN A 110 -15.02 -4.51 -7.57
CA ASN A 110 -15.25 -3.69 -8.77
C ASN A 110 -16.48 -2.77 -8.71
N HIS A 111 -17.21 -2.69 -7.58
CA HIS A 111 -18.40 -1.84 -7.49
C HIS A 111 -18.09 -0.34 -7.72
N ASP A 112 -16.83 0.08 -7.50
CA ASP A 112 -16.40 1.47 -7.62
C ASP A 112 -15.83 1.86 -9.00
N THR A 113 -16.17 1.11 -10.06
CA THR A 113 -15.63 1.34 -11.42
C THR A 113 -15.93 2.75 -11.94
N GLY A 114 -17.07 3.34 -11.58
CA GLY A 114 -17.42 4.72 -11.93
C GLY A 114 -16.46 5.75 -11.33
N PHE A 115 -16.23 5.67 -10.02
CA PHE A 115 -15.29 6.55 -9.30
C PHE A 115 -13.84 6.35 -9.77
N PHE A 116 -13.44 5.11 -10.06
CA PHE A 116 -12.12 4.81 -10.61
C PHE A 116 -11.86 5.55 -11.92
N LYS A 117 -12.80 5.49 -12.88
CA LYS A 117 -12.69 6.15 -14.19
C LYS A 117 -12.53 7.66 -14.06
N LYS A 118 -13.18 8.26 -13.06
CA LYS A 118 -13.07 9.70 -12.74
C LYS A 118 -11.80 10.06 -11.97
N GLY A 119 -11.01 9.09 -11.52
CA GLY A 119 -9.82 9.34 -10.73
C GLY A 119 -10.07 9.60 -9.24
N GLU A 120 -11.28 9.33 -8.76
CA GLU A 120 -11.78 9.80 -7.46
C GLU A 120 -11.45 8.86 -6.29
N LEU A 121 -10.91 7.65 -6.54
CA LEU A 121 -10.46 6.74 -5.46
C LEU A 121 -9.03 7.08 -5.01
N THR A 122 -8.79 8.37 -4.81
CA THR A 122 -7.49 8.93 -4.39
C THR A 122 -7.05 8.45 -3.01
N TRP A 123 -7.97 7.92 -2.20
CA TRP A 123 -7.68 7.32 -0.91
C TRP A 123 -7.14 5.88 -0.98
N ARG A 124 -7.25 5.21 -2.14
CA ARG A 124 -6.77 3.82 -2.30
C ARG A 124 -5.26 3.83 -2.50
N ARG A 125 -4.56 3.35 -1.49
CA ARG A 125 -3.11 3.47 -1.35
C ARG A 125 -2.41 2.13 -1.37
N ILE A 126 -1.13 2.20 -1.71
CA ILE A 126 -0.16 1.18 -1.35
C ILE A 126 0.96 1.88 -0.57
N THR A 127 1.33 1.29 0.56
CA THR A 127 2.51 1.68 1.34
C THR A 127 3.53 0.56 1.26
N ALA A 128 4.79 0.91 1.02
CA ALA A 128 5.89 -0.03 0.92
C ALA A 128 6.90 0.23 2.04
N LEU A 129 7.34 -0.87 2.66
CA LEU A 129 8.31 -0.89 3.74
C LEU A 129 9.48 -1.78 3.36
N ASP A 130 10.69 -1.29 3.56
CA ASP A 130 11.90 -2.11 3.47
C ASP A 130 12.00 -3.01 4.72
N VAL A 131 12.05 -4.32 4.50
CA VAL A 131 12.00 -5.33 5.57
C VAL A 131 13.23 -5.25 6.49
N LYS A 132 14.40 -4.93 5.92
CA LYS A 132 15.67 -4.94 6.66
C LYS A 132 15.81 -3.71 7.56
N THR A 133 15.58 -2.53 7.01
CA THR A 133 15.70 -1.24 7.67
C THR A 133 14.44 -0.86 8.44
N ARG A 134 13.30 -1.50 8.12
CA ARG A 134 11.97 -1.24 8.70
C ARG A 134 11.51 0.18 8.44
N GLN A 135 12.00 0.81 7.37
CA GLN A 135 11.62 2.15 6.97
C GLN A 135 10.59 2.09 5.86
N VAL A 136 9.64 3.02 5.88
CA VAL A 136 8.76 3.24 4.74
C VAL A 136 9.59 3.81 3.60
N ILE A 137 9.61 3.13 2.46
CA ILE A 137 10.36 3.56 1.29
C ILE A 137 9.53 4.44 0.35
N TRP A 138 8.22 4.20 0.30
CA TRP A 138 7.26 5.06 -0.38
C TRP A 138 5.84 4.73 0.05
N SER A 139 4.94 5.70 -0.11
CA SER A 139 3.52 5.49 0.05
C SER A 139 2.76 6.36 -0.95
N ARG A 140 1.89 5.74 -1.78
CA ARG A 140 1.22 6.45 -2.88
C ARG A 140 -0.28 6.18 -3.01
N PRO A 141 -1.07 7.21 -3.35
CA PRO A 141 -2.48 7.07 -3.71
C PRO A 141 -2.57 6.61 -5.17
N LEU A 142 -2.73 5.30 -5.37
CA LEU A 142 -2.63 4.70 -6.71
C LEU A 142 -3.96 4.57 -7.43
N ASN A 143 -5.11 4.73 -6.75
CA ASN A 143 -6.46 4.63 -7.35
C ASN A 143 -6.60 3.35 -8.19
N TYR A 144 -6.59 2.18 -7.55
CA TYR A 144 -6.67 0.87 -8.23
C TYR A 144 -7.97 0.15 -7.89
N LEU A 145 -8.39 -0.78 -8.76
CA LEU A 145 -9.67 -1.48 -8.63
C LEU A 145 -9.59 -2.81 -7.89
N ARG A 146 -8.52 -3.58 -8.13
CA ARG A 146 -8.37 -4.97 -7.71
C ARG A 146 -7.14 -5.15 -6.84
N ARG A 147 -7.06 -6.29 -6.16
CA ARG A 147 -5.89 -6.71 -5.39
C ARG A 147 -4.61 -6.54 -6.23
N PRO A 148 -3.63 -5.74 -5.78
CA PRO A 148 -2.35 -5.63 -6.43
C PRO A 148 -1.60 -6.97 -6.47
N LEU A 149 -0.78 -7.17 -7.50
CA LEU A 149 0.08 -8.35 -7.66
C LEU A 149 1.51 -7.90 -8.01
N ILE A 150 2.51 -8.54 -7.42
CA ILE A 150 3.91 -8.29 -7.77
C ILE A 150 4.32 -9.21 -8.93
N VAL A 151 4.93 -8.65 -9.96
CA VAL A 151 5.50 -9.37 -11.11
C VAL A 151 6.88 -8.78 -11.43
N GLY A 152 7.93 -9.48 -11.03
CA GLY A 152 9.31 -8.96 -11.09
C GLY A 152 9.44 -7.66 -10.28
N ASP A 153 9.97 -6.62 -10.90
CA ASP A 153 10.16 -5.28 -10.32
C ASP A 153 8.90 -4.38 -10.39
N LYS A 154 7.73 -4.96 -10.70
CA LYS A 154 6.48 -4.23 -10.95
C LYS A 154 5.38 -4.67 -10.01
N ILE A 155 4.52 -3.73 -9.67
CA ILE A 155 3.24 -3.97 -9.03
C ILE A 155 2.16 -3.72 -10.07
N ILE A 156 1.36 -4.73 -10.35
CA ILE A 156 0.17 -4.64 -11.17
C ILE A 156 -0.93 -3.99 -10.34
N VAL A 157 -1.30 -2.77 -10.71
CA VAL A 157 -2.36 -1.96 -10.08
C VAL A 157 -3.43 -1.69 -11.13
N GLU A 158 -4.27 -2.70 -11.36
CA GLU A 158 -5.15 -2.77 -12.54
C GLU A 158 -5.91 -1.47 -12.80
N PRO A 159 -5.88 -0.98 -14.06
CA PRO A 159 -5.29 -1.56 -15.27
C PRO A 159 -3.84 -1.10 -15.54
N ARG A 160 -3.17 -0.52 -14.55
CA ARG A 160 -1.83 0.06 -14.68
C ARG A 160 -0.78 -0.83 -14.02
N ALA A 161 0.47 -0.43 -14.14
CA ALA A 161 1.55 -0.95 -13.33
C ALA A 161 2.38 0.20 -12.74
N CYS A 162 2.99 -0.03 -11.58
CA CYS A 162 4.01 0.83 -11.00
C CYS A 162 5.27 0.03 -10.63
N ASN A 163 6.38 0.71 -10.46
CA ASN A 163 7.63 0.09 -10.03
C ASN A 163 7.61 -0.23 -8.52
N LEU A 164 8.09 -1.41 -8.15
CA LEU A 164 8.06 -1.96 -6.78
C LEU A 164 8.80 -1.08 -5.76
N HIS A 165 9.96 -0.53 -6.12
CA HIS A 165 10.81 0.22 -5.19
C HIS A 165 10.47 1.71 -5.09
N THR A 166 9.65 2.24 -6.01
CA THR A 166 9.38 3.69 -6.08
C THR A 166 7.89 4.04 -6.05
N GLY A 167 7.02 3.07 -6.33
CA GLY A 167 5.58 3.28 -6.52
C GLY A 167 5.23 4.13 -7.75
N LYS A 168 6.21 4.53 -8.58
CA LYS A 168 5.97 5.39 -9.75
C LYS A 168 5.23 4.59 -10.84
N ILE A 169 4.17 5.17 -11.39
CA ILE A 169 3.42 4.58 -12.52
C ILE A 169 4.37 4.41 -13.71
N ILE A 170 4.37 3.22 -14.28
CA ILE A 170 5.18 2.91 -15.46
C ILE A 170 4.52 3.54 -16.69
N MET A 171 5.35 4.27 -17.45
CA MET A 171 4.96 4.93 -18.70
C MET A 171 5.48 4.12 -19.90
N ARG A 172 4.82 4.27 -21.04
CA ARG A 172 5.26 3.78 -22.35
C ARG A 172 5.08 4.88 -23.38
N SER A 173 5.88 4.85 -24.43
CA SER A 173 5.64 5.67 -25.62
C SER A 173 4.42 5.14 -26.37
N HIS A 174 3.49 6.02 -26.70
CA HIS A 174 2.35 5.68 -27.55
C HIS A 174 2.86 5.31 -28.95
N PRO A 175 2.47 4.16 -29.53
CA PRO A 175 3.09 3.63 -30.75
C PRO A 175 2.92 4.55 -31.97
N ILE A 176 1.80 5.29 -32.03
CA ILE A 176 1.51 6.22 -33.13
C ILE A 176 2.06 7.64 -32.88
N THR A 177 1.80 8.21 -31.69
CA THR A 177 2.06 9.63 -31.43
C THR A 177 3.40 9.90 -30.74
N GLY A 178 4.10 8.87 -30.26
CA GLY A 178 5.33 8.99 -29.46
C GLY A 178 5.13 9.58 -28.06
N LYS A 179 3.93 10.07 -27.72
CA LYS A 179 3.63 10.67 -26.41
C LYS A 179 3.76 9.65 -25.29
N GLN A 180 4.31 10.06 -24.15
CA GLN A 180 4.35 9.23 -22.95
C GLN A 180 2.93 9.03 -22.40
N VAL A 181 2.47 7.78 -22.37
CA VAL A 181 1.19 7.36 -21.81
C VAL A 181 1.40 6.29 -20.75
N ARG A 182 0.50 6.19 -19.77
CA ARG A 182 0.59 5.12 -18.76
C ARG A 182 0.47 3.76 -19.44
N ILE A 183 1.22 2.78 -18.98
CA ILE A 183 0.98 1.41 -19.42
C ILE A 183 -0.43 0.99 -19.00
N VAL A 184 -1.18 0.45 -19.95
CA VAL A 184 -2.51 -0.13 -19.73
C VAL A 184 -2.38 -1.60 -20.06
N LEU A 185 -2.61 -2.45 -19.06
CA LEU A 185 -2.62 -3.89 -19.22
C LEU A 185 -3.98 -4.30 -19.81
N PRO A 186 -3.99 -5.25 -20.76
CA PRO A 186 -5.25 -5.76 -21.29
C PRO A 186 -6.05 -6.37 -20.14
N VAL A 187 -7.29 -5.91 -19.96
CA VAL A 187 -8.21 -6.47 -18.97
C VAL A 187 -8.97 -7.61 -19.64
N ALA A 188 -8.96 -8.80 -19.04
CA ALA A 188 -9.73 -9.93 -19.56
C ALA A 188 -11.23 -9.53 -19.66
N GLY A 189 -11.76 -9.49 -20.88
CA GLY A 189 -13.16 -9.10 -21.16
C GLY A 189 -13.33 -7.85 -22.04
N SER A 190 -12.28 -7.08 -22.33
CA SER A 190 -12.34 -6.03 -23.35
C SER A 190 -12.11 -6.62 -24.75
N ARG A 191 -13.11 -7.30 -25.28
CA ARG A 191 -13.26 -7.38 -26.75
C ARG A 191 -13.76 -6.00 -27.20
N GLN A 192 -13.05 -5.43 -28.18
CA GLN A 192 -13.53 -4.29 -28.96
C GLN A 192 -14.83 -4.66 -29.69
#